data_AF-W2BXD1-F1
#
_entry.id   AF-W2BXD1-F1
#
_cell.length_a   1.000
_cell.length_b   1.000
_cell.length_c   1.000
_cell.angle_alpha   90.00
_cell.angle_beta   90.00
_cell.angle_gamma   90.00
#
_symmetry.space_group_name_H-M   'P 1'
#
loop_
_entity.id
_entity.type
_entity.pdbx_description
1 polymer ?
#
loop_
_entity_poly.entity_id
_entity_poly.type
_entity_poly.pdbx_seq_one_letter_code
_entity_poly.pdbx_strand_id
1 'polypeptide(L)'
;MDKNTFKIIEGGMAGKATPRGEIFKTAWVTDTRLMGVLCVGITWKNRDSIFNQFFYFDAEEYGFERYESIHHRNEHDDKEYSKYTQKLLINTENSLIGGLGGNKVEISFEEAVYLVKSFLKFNKNNGIPMPDNASDYIFIAELKERLTPREEYHLFDKCCVELVNLNSLANYFLMRCIGKDFSAAKFLATPEVNVDIFPEFSCGTFYNNKVKLSKEKDKAFCTSLIEVSNQYYILSTELSFQRMHVSGYICTSLLPITEKEAYLQLAHSEFITTYKYTGSPEDFNRSTTKLTKRAMIHDEYGGCTFMIYHPNNSHLDLPDYYLYNDLLGIYHLGEDNQLLVASATLRGIRKLELDLHISPVKKHLSIQGSYEFNEPVLLQYLESGFTNFEEYINTISVN
;
A
#
# COMPACT_ATOMS: atom_id res chain seq x y z
N MET A 1 10.95 23.58 -62.90
CA MET A 1 9.78 22.89 -62.31
C MET A 1 10.29 22.11 -61.12
N ASP A 2 9.96 22.61 -59.92
CA ASP A 2 10.48 22.14 -58.65
C ASP A 2 10.04 20.73 -58.30
N LYS A 3 10.98 19.94 -57.79
CA LYS A 3 10.70 18.69 -57.07
C LYS A 3 10.03 19.07 -55.75
N ASN A 4 8.71 18.86 -55.67
CA ASN A 4 8.00 18.88 -54.39
C ASN A 4 8.54 17.78 -53.48
N THR A 5 9.51 18.13 -52.64
CA THR A 5 9.86 17.38 -51.43
C THR A 5 8.68 17.47 -50.46
N PHE A 6 7.84 16.43 -50.45
CA PHE A 6 6.89 16.20 -49.38
C PHE A 6 7.68 16.03 -48.06
N LYS A 7 7.69 17.05 -47.21
CA LYS A 7 8.05 16.89 -45.80
C LYS A 7 6.86 16.23 -45.11
N ILE A 8 7.02 14.95 -44.77
CA ILE A 8 6.12 14.27 -43.85
C ILE A 8 6.22 15.02 -42.52
N ILE A 9 5.12 15.61 -42.10
CA ILE A 9 4.97 16.12 -40.74
C ILE A 9 4.68 14.88 -39.89
N GLU A 10 5.60 14.50 -39.02
CA GLU A 10 5.35 13.46 -38.00
C GLU A 10 4.10 13.87 -37.22
N GLY A 11 3.00 13.14 -37.40
CA GLY A 11 1.74 13.39 -36.70
C GLY A 11 1.91 13.23 -35.19
N GLY A 12 1.04 13.86 -34.40
CA GLY A 12 1.11 13.93 -32.92
C GLY A 12 1.06 12.59 -32.14
N MET A 13 1.16 11.45 -32.83
CA MET A 13 1.41 10.12 -32.23
C MET A 13 2.87 9.66 -32.32
N ALA A 14 3.74 10.38 -33.05
CA ALA A 14 5.16 10.09 -33.10
C ALA A 14 5.76 10.25 -31.69
N GLY A 15 6.21 9.13 -31.10
CA GLY A 15 6.77 9.10 -29.74
C GLY A 15 5.82 8.65 -28.62
N LYS A 16 4.63 8.12 -28.95
CA LYS A 16 3.68 7.52 -27.98
C LYS A 16 3.45 6.02 -28.21
N ALA A 17 4.47 5.32 -28.69
CA ALA A 17 4.41 3.91 -29.00
C ALA A 17 5.55 3.13 -28.34
N THR A 18 5.29 1.86 -28.05
CA THR A 18 6.31 0.90 -27.59
C THR A 18 7.27 0.53 -28.73
N PRO A 19 8.41 -0.13 -28.43
CA PRO A 19 9.31 -0.68 -29.46
C PRO A 19 8.66 -1.71 -30.39
N ARG A 20 7.57 -2.35 -29.94
CA ARG A 20 6.79 -3.34 -30.71
C ARG A 20 5.62 -2.69 -31.48
N GLY A 21 5.45 -1.37 -31.40
CA GLY A 21 4.45 -0.62 -32.14
C GLY A 21 3.06 -0.60 -31.48
N GLU A 22 2.90 -1.03 -30.23
CA GLU A 22 1.68 -0.74 -29.48
C GLU A 22 1.59 0.76 -29.16
N ILE A 23 0.40 1.35 -29.36
CA ILE A 23 0.13 2.75 -29.04
C ILE A 23 -0.52 2.86 -27.67
N PHE A 24 -0.29 3.98 -26.98
CA PHE A 24 -0.91 4.26 -25.70
C PHE A 24 -2.44 4.17 -25.79
N LYS A 25 -3.07 3.48 -24.81
CA LYS A 25 -4.53 3.34 -24.74
C LYS A 25 -5.10 4.07 -23.53
N THR A 26 -4.63 3.74 -22.33
CA THR A 26 -5.11 4.30 -21.05
C THR A 26 -4.02 4.17 -19.98
N ALA A 27 -4.07 5.01 -18.96
CA ALA A 27 -3.29 4.84 -17.74
C ALA A 27 -4.06 5.27 -16.50
N TRP A 28 -3.65 4.75 -15.36
CA TRP A 28 -4.16 5.13 -14.05
C TRP A 28 -3.04 5.12 -13.01
N VAL A 29 -3.24 5.86 -11.92
CA VAL A 29 -2.39 5.84 -10.72
C VAL A 29 -3.25 5.66 -9.47
N THR A 30 -2.72 5.09 -8.40
CA THR A 30 -3.41 5.09 -7.09
C THR A 30 -3.27 6.44 -6.37
N ASP A 31 -4.31 6.87 -5.68
CA ASP A 31 -4.33 8.08 -4.82
C ASP A 31 -3.67 7.85 -3.44
N THR A 32 -2.58 7.07 -3.41
CA THR A 32 -1.96 6.55 -2.18
C THR A 32 -0.63 7.21 -1.85
N ARG A 33 -0.23 8.26 -2.59
CA ARG A 33 1.08 8.92 -2.46
C ARG A 33 1.38 9.37 -1.03
N LEU A 34 0.36 9.76 -0.25
CA LEU A 34 0.51 10.17 1.15
C LEU A 34 0.75 9.01 2.12
N MET A 35 0.54 7.76 1.69
CA MET A 35 0.97 6.55 2.42
C MET A 35 2.41 6.14 2.06
N GLY A 36 3.09 6.90 1.18
CA GLY A 36 4.47 6.60 0.75
C GLY A 36 4.58 5.70 -0.45
N VAL A 37 3.46 5.20 -0.96
CA VAL A 37 3.44 4.21 -2.05
C VAL A 37 2.47 4.62 -3.14
N LEU A 38 2.73 4.21 -4.38
CA LEU A 38 1.82 4.41 -5.50
C LEU A 38 1.98 3.29 -6.52
N CYS A 39 0.89 2.97 -7.22
CA CYS A 39 0.93 2.04 -8.33
C CYS A 39 0.41 2.72 -9.59
N VAL A 40 1.15 2.60 -10.69
CA VAL A 40 0.75 3.09 -12.02
C VAL A 40 0.43 1.89 -12.91
N GLY A 41 -0.74 1.90 -13.55
CA GLY A 41 -1.09 0.96 -14.60
C GLY A 41 -1.10 1.64 -15.95
N ILE A 42 -0.42 1.06 -16.95
CA ILE A 42 -0.43 1.55 -18.34
C ILE A 42 -0.88 0.43 -19.26
N THR A 43 -1.86 0.73 -20.11
CA THR A 43 -2.30 -0.16 -21.18
C THR A 43 -1.89 0.40 -22.53
N TRP A 44 -1.21 -0.42 -23.32
CA TRP A 44 -0.88 -0.18 -24.72
C TRP A 44 -1.63 -1.17 -25.60
N LYS A 45 -1.92 -0.78 -26.83
CA LYS A 45 -2.67 -1.61 -27.77
C LYS A 45 -2.19 -1.42 -29.20
N ASN A 46 -2.14 -2.51 -29.98
CA ASN A 46 -2.12 -2.44 -31.44
C ASN A 46 -3.32 -3.24 -31.99
N ARG A 47 -3.26 -3.64 -33.27
CA ARG A 47 -4.34 -4.44 -33.90
C ARG A 47 -4.48 -5.82 -33.25
N ASP A 48 -3.36 -6.45 -32.91
CA ASP A 48 -3.27 -7.87 -32.59
C ASP A 48 -3.07 -8.15 -31.10
N SER A 49 -2.48 -7.21 -30.35
CA SER A 49 -2.09 -7.36 -28.95
C SER A 49 -2.53 -6.19 -28.07
N ILE A 50 -2.66 -6.51 -26.78
CA ILE A 50 -2.78 -5.57 -25.67
C ILE A 50 -1.61 -5.87 -24.72
N PHE A 51 -0.99 -4.81 -24.24
CA PHE A 51 0.11 -4.87 -23.29
C PHE A 51 -0.24 -4.05 -22.05
N ASN A 52 -0.38 -4.71 -20.92
CA ASN A 52 -0.64 -4.07 -19.63
C ASN A 52 0.65 -4.10 -18.81
N GLN A 53 1.02 -2.95 -18.26
CA GLN A 53 2.18 -2.79 -17.39
C GLN A 53 1.70 -2.22 -16.07
N PHE A 54 2.27 -2.71 -14.97
CA PHE A 54 2.00 -2.24 -13.63
C PHE A 54 3.33 -1.92 -12.95
N PHE A 55 3.42 -0.72 -12.41
CA PHE A 55 4.60 -0.17 -11.77
C PHE A 55 4.26 0.15 -10.32
N TYR A 56 4.91 -0.52 -9.37
CA TYR A 56 4.76 -0.25 -7.94
C TYR A 56 5.96 0.55 -7.46
N PHE A 57 5.68 1.69 -6.86
CA PHE A 57 6.66 2.63 -6.37
C PHE A 57 6.50 2.84 -4.87
N ASP A 58 7.61 2.73 -4.16
CA ASP A 58 7.83 3.19 -2.80
C ASP A 58 8.61 4.52 -2.85
N ALA A 59 8.09 5.55 -2.21
CA ALA A 59 8.64 6.90 -2.23
C ALA A 59 9.56 7.21 -1.03
N GLU A 60 9.76 6.25 -0.13
CA GLU A 60 10.51 6.40 1.11
C GLU A 60 11.88 5.74 1.00
N GLU A 61 11.92 4.45 0.73
CA GLU A 61 13.13 3.62 0.82
C GLU A 61 13.41 2.85 -0.49
N TYR A 62 12.41 2.18 -1.07
CA TYR A 62 12.64 1.18 -2.12
C TYR A 62 12.49 1.70 -3.56
N GLY A 63 12.00 2.93 -3.75
CA GLY A 63 11.90 3.55 -5.07
C GLY A 63 10.97 2.78 -6.01
N PHE A 64 11.37 2.59 -7.26
CA PHE A 64 10.74 1.63 -8.16
C PHE A 64 11.07 0.20 -7.73
N GLU A 65 10.17 -0.38 -6.95
CA GLU A 65 10.39 -1.64 -6.23
C GLU A 65 9.94 -2.86 -7.06
N ARG A 66 8.75 -2.80 -7.66
CA ARG A 66 8.18 -3.96 -8.34
C ARG A 66 7.53 -3.60 -9.68
N TYR A 67 7.74 -4.47 -10.65
CA TYR A 67 7.20 -4.36 -12.00
C TYR A 67 6.49 -5.65 -12.41
N GLU A 68 5.31 -5.52 -13.01
CA GLU A 68 4.57 -6.65 -13.57
C GLU A 68 4.05 -6.29 -14.97
N SER A 69 4.04 -7.26 -15.87
CA SER A 69 3.64 -7.04 -17.27
C SER A 69 2.82 -8.22 -17.80
N ILE A 70 1.77 -7.92 -18.56
CA ILE A 70 0.91 -8.93 -19.19
C ILE A 70 0.67 -8.54 -20.64
N HIS A 71 1.25 -9.35 -21.55
CA HIS A 71 0.93 -9.32 -22.96
C HIS A 71 -0.13 -10.36 -23.30
N HIS A 72 -1.18 -9.94 -24.00
CA HIS A 72 -2.19 -10.86 -24.49
C HIS A 72 -2.72 -10.40 -25.84
N ARG A 73 -3.40 -11.31 -26.54
CA ARG A 73 -4.03 -10.98 -27.82
C ARG A 73 -5.29 -10.15 -27.60
N ASN A 74 -5.57 -9.25 -28.54
CA ASN A 74 -6.81 -8.50 -28.60
C ASN A 74 -7.98 -9.48 -28.81
N GLU A 75 -9.11 -9.30 -28.10
CA GLU A 75 -10.27 -10.23 -28.00
C GLU A 75 -10.37 -11.26 -29.14
N HIS A 76 -10.08 -12.53 -28.84
CA HIS A 76 -10.31 -13.65 -29.75
C HIS A 76 -11.72 -14.23 -29.52
N ASP A 77 -12.26 -14.94 -30.51
CA ASP A 77 -13.46 -15.80 -30.38
C ASP A 77 -13.33 -16.88 -29.28
N ASP A 78 -12.13 -17.05 -28.72
CA ASP A 78 -11.84 -17.93 -27.58
C ASP A 78 -12.23 -17.27 -26.24
N LYS A 79 -13.41 -17.68 -25.75
CA LYS A 79 -13.95 -17.25 -24.46
C LYS A 79 -13.12 -17.71 -23.27
N GLU A 80 -12.45 -18.86 -23.36
CA GLU A 80 -11.65 -19.40 -22.25
C GLU A 80 -10.36 -18.60 -22.08
N TYR A 81 -9.66 -18.33 -23.18
CA TYR A 81 -8.47 -17.47 -23.17
C TYR A 81 -8.77 -16.07 -22.62
N SER A 82 -9.89 -15.49 -23.03
CA SER A 82 -10.33 -14.17 -22.57
C SER A 82 -10.61 -14.16 -21.06
N LYS A 83 -11.28 -15.19 -20.55
CA LYS A 83 -11.56 -15.35 -19.11
C LYS A 83 -10.29 -15.56 -18.29
N TYR A 84 -9.36 -16.38 -18.79
CA TYR A 84 -8.05 -16.60 -18.16
C TYR A 84 -7.27 -15.29 -18.04
N THR A 85 -7.16 -14.54 -19.14
CA THR A 85 -6.43 -13.27 -19.18
C THR A 85 -7.03 -12.24 -18.23
N GLN A 86 -8.37 -12.14 -18.19
CA GLN A 86 -9.05 -11.25 -17.27
C GLN A 86 -8.78 -11.62 -15.80
N LYS A 87 -8.76 -12.92 -15.47
CA LYS A 87 -8.41 -13.39 -14.13
C LYS A 87 -6.96 -13.05 -13.78
N LEU A 88 -6.04 -13.24 -14.73
CA LEU A 88 -4.63 -12.91 -14.54
C LEU A 88 -4.43 -11.42 -14.26
N LEU A 89 -5.04 -10.54 -15.05
CA LEU A 89 -4.99 -9.08 -14.84
C LEU A 89 -5.50 -8.68 -13.45
N ILE A 90 -6.65 -9.20 -13.03
CA ILE A 90 -7.24 -8.89 -11.73
C ILE A 90 -6.33 -9.39 -10.59
N ASN A 91 -5.75 -10.58 -10.73
CA ASN A 91 -4.86 -11.14 -9.72
C ASN A 91 -3.56 -10.35 -9.60
N THR A 92 -2.94 -10.00 -10.71
CA THR A 92 -1.72 -9.18 -10.75
C THR A 92 -1.98 -7.80 -10.14
N GLU A 93 -3.04 -7.12 -10.57
CA GLU A 93 -3.43 -5.82 -10.02
C GLU A 93 -3.66 -5.91 -8.50
N ASN A 94 -4.48 -6.87 -8.03
CA ASN A 94 -4.75 -7.02 -6.60
C ASN A 94 -3.49 -7.38 -5.78
N SER A 95 -2.52 -8.06 -6.39
CA SER A 95 -1.25 -8.37 -5.71
C SER A 95 -0.39 -7.12 -5.48
N LEU A 96 -0.62 -6.05 -6.23
CA LEU A 96 0.10 -4.78 -6.13
C LEU A 96 -0.68 -3.73 -5.33
N ILE A 97 -1.99 -3.61 -5.55
CA ILE A 97 -2.79 -2.51 -4.97
C ILE A 97 -3.78 -2.97 -3.89
N GLY A 98 -3.87 -4.27 -3.63
CA GLY A 98 -4.87 -4.86 -2.72
C GLY A 98 -4.82 -4.27 -1.31
N GLY A 99 -3.60 -4.00 -0.82
CA GLY A 99 -3.33 -3.47 0.52
C GLY A 99 -3.23 -1.95 0.64
N LEU A 100 -3.24 -1.20 -0.46
CA LEU A 100 -2.87 0.23 -0.42
C LEU A 100 -3.96 1.18 0.11
N GLY A 101 -5.22 0.72 0.18
CA GLY A 101 -6.32 1.55 0.68
C GLY A 101 -6.68 2.76 -0.20
N GLY A 102 -6.35 2.73 -1.50
CA GLY A 102 -6.65 3.82 -2.44
C GLY A 102 -7.53 3.47 -3.63
N ASN A 103 -7.95 4.50 -4.36
CA ASN A 103 -8.68 4.44 -5.62
C ASN A 103 -7.74 4.57 -6.81
N LYS A 104 -8.19 4.07 -7.96
CA LYS A 104 -7.53 4.28 -9.25
C LYS A 104 -8.02 5.58 -9.87
N VAL A 105 -7.11 6.51 -10.11
CA VAL A 105 -7.35 7.80 -10.75
C VAL A 105 -6.79 7.75 -12.16
N GLU A 106 -7.62 8.11 -13.16
CA GLU A 106 -7.19 8.13 -14.56
C GLU A 106 -6.16 9.25 -14.80
N ILE A 107 -5.11 8.93 -15.55
CA ILE A 107 -4.04 9.87 -15.92
C ILE A 107 -3.74 9.81 -17.42
N SER A 108 -3.22 10.92 -17.93
CA SER A 108 -2.79 11.04 -19.32
C SER A 108 -1.50 10.28 -19.60
N PHE A 109 -1.16 10.14 -20.89
CA PHE A 109 0.12 9.57 -21.32
C PHE A 109 1.31 10.33 -20.72
N GLU A 110 1.27 11.67 -20.82
CA GLU A 110 2.34 12.54 -20.34
C GLU A 110 2.54 12.41 -18.83
N GLU A 111 1.43 12.31 -18.07
CA GLU A 111 1.45 12.08 -16.63
C GLU A 111 2.03 10.71 -16.26
N ALA A 112 1.61 9.64 -16.95
CA ALA A 112 2.10 8.29 -16.71
C ALA A 112 3.61 8.16 -17.00
N VAL A 113 4.06 8.68 -18.15
CA VAL A 113 5.47 8.69 -18.52
C VAL A 113 6.30 9.51 -17.53
N TYR A 114 5.79 10.67 -17.09
CA TYR A 114 6.47 11.49 -16.08
C TYR A 114 6.67 10.73 -14.76
N LEU A 115 5.64 10.07 -14.23
CA LEU A 115 5.75 9.30 -12.98
C LEU A 115 6.76 8.16 -13.09
N VAL A 116 6.68 7.36 -14.16
CA VAL A 116 7.62 6.25 -14.36
C VAL A 116 9.06 6.79 -14.45
N LYS A 117 9.27 7.87 -15.21
CA LYS A 117 10.61 8.48 -15.35
C LYS A 117 11.13 9.10 -14.06
N SER A 118 10.27 9.71 -13.23
CA SER A 118 10.69 10.26 -11.94
C SER A 118 11.24 9.17 -11.02
N PHE A 119 10.61 7.99 -11.00
CA PHE A 119 11.06 6.86 -10.19
C PHE A 119 12.25 6.10 -10.79
N LEU A 120 12.36 6.02 -12.12
CA LEU A 120 13.60 5.55 -12.76
C LEU A 120 14.80 6.43 -12.37
N LYS A 121 14.60 7.76 -12.35
CA LYS A 121 15.62 8.70 -11.89
C LYS A 121 15.90 8.57 -10.40
N PHE A 122 14.87 8.36 -9.58
CA PHE A 122 14.99 8.14 -8.14
C PHE A 122 15.88 6.93 -7.85
N ASN A 123 15.61 5.76 -8.44
CA ASN A 123 16.43 4.56 -8.23
C ASN A 123 17.89 4.80 -8.63
N LYS A 124 18.09 5.40 -9.81
CA LYS A 124 19.44 5.73 -10.30
C LYS A 124 20.20 6.66 -9.36
N ASN A 125 19.55 7.70 -8.84
CA ASN A 125 20.18 8.69 -7.96
C ASN A 125 20.50 8.11 -6.58
N ASN A 126 19.71 7.16 -6.10
CA ASN A 126 19.87 6.54 -4.78
C ASN A 126 20.62 5.19 -4.82
N GLY A 127 21.08 4.75 -6.01
CA GLY A 127 21.79 3.47 -6.16
C GLY A 127 20.90 2.23 -5.93
N ILE A 128 19.59 2.38 -6.05
CA ILE A 128 18.61 1.30 -5.90
C ILE A 128 18.55 0.50 -7.20
N PRO A 129 18.57 -0.85 -7.16
CA PRO A 129 18.44 -1.66 -8.37
C PRO A 129 17.09 -1.44 -9.05
N MET A 130 17.05 -1.66 -10.36
CA MET A 130 15.78 -1.64 -11.11
C MET A 130 15.09 -3.00 -10.99
N PRO A 131 13.74 -3.05 -10.98
CA PRO A 131 13.02 -4.32 -10.97
C PRO A 131 13.33 -5.19 -12.19
N ASP A 132 13.08 -6.48 -12.07
CA ASP A 132 13.22 -7.45 -13.14
C ASP A 132 12.44 -7.07 -14.41
N ASN A 133 12.79 -7.71 -15.54
CA ASN A 133 12.18 -7.46 -16.85
C ASN A 133 12.35 -6.02 -17.36
N ALA A 134 13.48 -5.38 -17.07
CA ALA A 134 13.78 -4.02 -17.52
C ALA A 134 13.60 -3.78 -19.03
N SER A 135 13.83 -4.79 -19.87
CA SER A 135 13.57 -4.70 -21.32
C SER A 135 12.14 -4.32 -21.68
N ASP A 136 11.17 -4.62 -20.82
CA ASP A 136 9.75 -4.38 -21.06
C ASP A 136 9.36 -2.92 -20.81
N TYR A 137 10.10 -2.17 -20.00
CA TYR A 137 9.71 -0.81 -19.61
C TYR A 137 10.78 0.26 -19.84
N ILE A 138 12.05 -0.10 -20.03
CA ILE A 138 13.13 0.89 -20.10
C ILE A 138 12.96 1.89 -21.26
N PHE A 139 12.26 1.48 -22.33
CA PHE A 139 11.92 2.36 -23.45
C PHE A 139 11.11 3.59 -23.02
N ILE A 140 10.39 3.54 -21.89
CA ILE A 140 9.63 4.67 -21.35
C ILE A 140 10.54 5.86 -21.04
N ALA A 141 11.81 5.61 -20.68
CA ALA A 141 12.79 6.66 -20.45
C ALA A 141 13.04 7.54 -21.71
N GLU A 142 12.87 6.95 -22.90
CA GLU A 142 13.08 7.62 -24.20
C GLU A 142 11.80 8.26 -24.76
N LEU A 143 10.63 7.99 -24.15
CA LEU A 143 9.39 8.64 -24.53
C LEU A 143 9.46 10.13 -24.21
N LYS A 144 8.76 10.92 -25.02
CA LYS A 144 8.67 12.37 -24.86
C LYS A 144 7.42 12.72 -24.05
N GLU A 145 7.64 13.15 -22.83
CA GLU A 145 6.68 13.81 -21.96
C GLU A 145 7.05 15.29 -21.78
N ARG A 146 6.04 16.12 -21.57
CA ARG A 146 6.25 17.50 -21.15
C ARG A 146 5.10 17.91 -20.25
N LEU A 147 5.37 17.99 -18.97
CA LEU A 147 4.50 18.65 -18.01
C LEU A 147 5.10 20.01 -17.67
N THR A 148 4.23 21.00 -17.49
CA THR A 148 4.57 22.26 -16.83
C THR A 148 4.61 22.05 -15.31
N PRO A 149 5.31 22.91 -14.55
CA PRO A 149 5.32 22.80 -13.08
C PRO A 149 3.93 22.78 -12.44
N ARG A 150 2.96 23.45 -13.07
CA ARG A 150 1.55 23.43 -12.63
C ARG A 150 0.90 22.05 -12.88
N GLU A 151 1.17 21.43 -14.01
CA GLU A 151 0.67 20.09 -14.32
C GLU A 151 1.34 19.03 -13.44
N GLU A 152 2.64 19.17 -13.14
CA GLU A 152 3.33 18.31 -12.16
C GLU A 152 2.68 18.41 -10.77
N TYR A 153 2.35 19.62 -10.31
CA TYR A 153 1.63 19.82 -9.05
C TYR A 153 0.24 19.15 -9.07
N HIS A 154 -0.54 19.36 -10.14
CA HIS A 154 -1.85 18.73 -10.29
C HIS A 154 -1.78 17.21 -10.37
N LEU A 155 -0.73 16.66 -10.98
CA LEU A 155 -0.49 15.22 -10.99
C LEU A 155 -0.15 14.70 -9.58
N PHE A 156 0.68 15.42 -8.83
CA PHE A 156 0.98 15.05 -7.45
C PHE A 156 -0.29 15.04 -6.59
N ASP A 157 -1.14 16.07 -6.73
CA ASP A 157 -2.45 16.18 -6.07
C ASP A 157 -3.38 15.00 -6.44
N LYS A 158 -3.45 14.61 -7.73
CA LYS A 158 -4.19 13.40 -8.16
C LYS A 158 -3.70 12.10 -7.52
N CYS A 159 -2.41 12.02 -7.19
CA CYS A 159 -1.83 10.85 -6.54
C CYS A 159 -2.09 10.86 -5.02
N CYS A 160 -2.66 11.92 -4.46
CA CYS A 160 -2.95 12.03 -3.04
C CYS A 160 -4.45 11.82 -2.78
N VAL A 161 -4.77 11.14 -1.69
CA VAL A 161 -6.13 11.09 -1.17
C VAL A 161 -6.58 12.49 -0.72
N GLU A 162 -7.86 12.79 -0.89
CA GLU A 162 -8.45 14.02 -0.38
C GLU A 162 -8.38 14.05 1.16
N LEU A 163 -7.80 15.12 1.71
CA LEU A 163 -7.75 15.32 3.16
C LEU A 163 -9.12 15.77 3.68
N VAL A 164 -9.72 14.96 4.55
CA VAL A 164 -11.07 15.21 5.05
C VAL A 164 -11.06 16.13 6.28
N ASN A 165 -9.99 16.10 7.09
CA ASN A 165 -9.91 16.90 8.32
C ASN A 165 -8.46 17.15 8.82
N LEU A 166 -8.32 17.99 9.85
CA LEU A 166 -7.00 18.33 10.43
C LEU A 166 -6.28 17.16 11.12
N ASN A 167 -7.00 16.12 11.55
CA ASN A 167 -6.34 14.91 12.08
C ASN A 167 -5.61 14.18 10.95
N SER A 168 -6.28 13.97 9.80
CA SER A 168 -5.66 13.37 8.62
C SER A 168 -4.44 14.17 8.16
N LEU A 169 -4.54 15.50 8.13
CA LEU A 169 -3.41 16.37 7.82
C LEU A 169 -2.24 16.19 8.79
N ALA A 170 -2.50 16.18 10.11
CA ALA A 170 -1.47 15.97 11.12
C ALA A 170 -0.80 14.59 11.01
N ASN A 171 -1.61 13.54 10.83
CA ASN A 171 -1.14 12.17 10.72
C ASN A 171 -0.29 11.97 9.45
N TYR A 172 -0.80 12.37 8.29
CA TYR A 172 -0.03 12.29 7.04
C TYR A 172 1.23 13.14 7.12
N PHE A 173 1.17 14.38 7.61
CA PHE A 173 2.35 15.25 7.67
C PHE A 173 3.47 14.65 8.52
N LEU A 174 3.16 14.21 9.75
CA LEU A 174 4.16 13.60 10.63
C LEU A 174 4.68 12.29 10.05
N MET A 175 3.80 11.43 9.52
CA MET A 175 4.19 10.19 8.86
C MET A 175 5.17 10.45 7.70
N ARG A 176 4.89 11.42 6.82
CA ARG A 176 5.78 11.78 5.71
C ARG A 176 7.12 12.34 6.17
N CYS A 177 7.12 13.11 7.27
CA CYS A 177 8.37 13.62 7.85
C CYS A 177 9.25 12.49 8.42
N ILE A 178 8.64 11.51 9.09
CA ILE A 178 9.33 10.35 9.67
C ILE A 178 9.81 9.38 8.60
N GLY A 179 8.99 9.12 7.57
CA GLY A 179 9.37 8.35 6.38
C GLY A 179 10.33 9.07 5.43
N LYS A 180 10.79 10.28 5.78
CA LYS A 180 11.71 11.12 5.00
C LYS A 180 11.26 11.43 3.57
N ASP A 181 9.95 11.34 3.34
CA ASP A 181 9.30 11.67 2.09
C ASP A 181 8.94 13.17 2.05
N PHE A 182 9.98 13.97 1.87
CA PHE A 182 9.87 15.42 1.92
C PHE A 182 9.06 16.03 0.77
N SER A 183 8.86 15.30 -0.32
CA SER A 183 8.01 15.77 -1.42
C SER A 183 6.55 15.81 -0.97
N ALA A 184 6.07 14.74 -0.33
CA ALA A 184 4.73 14.70 0.23
C ALA A 184 4.59 15.59 1.47
N ALA A 185 5.60 15.65 2.35
CA ALA A 185 5.55 16.54 3.51
C ALA A 185 5.45 18.03 3.09
N LYS A 186 6.16 18.44 2.03
CA LYS A 186 6.05 19.81 1.46
C LYS A 186 4.69 20.08 0.86
N PHE A 187 4.08 19.09 0.21
CA PHE A 187 2.73 19.22 -0.33
C PHE A 187 1.69 19.48 0.78
N LEU A 188 1.90 18.93 1.98
CA LEU A 188 1.02 19.08 3.14
C LEU A 188 1.29 20.35 3.97
N ALA A 189 2.32 21.13 3.63
CA ALA A 189 2.77 22.26 4.41
C ALA A 189 2.79 23.56 3.60
N THR A 190 2.79 24.71 4.29
CA THR A 190 3.05 25.99 3.61
C THR A 190 4.53 26.07 3.21
N PRO A 191 4.88 26.84 2.16
CA PRO A 191 6.24 26.87 1.60
C PRO A 191 7.34 27.26 2.59
N GLU A 192 6.99 27.96 3.67
CA GLU A 192 7.91 28.45 4.69
C GLU A 192 8.33 27.37 5.70
N VAL A 193 7.59 26.25 5.77
CA VAL A 193 7.86 25.18 6.73
C VAL A 193 9.04 24.33 6.26
N ASN A 194 10.06 24.22 7.10
CA ASN A 194 11.08 23.19 6.92
C ASN A 194 10.46 21.83 7.30
N VAL A 195 10.39 20.92 6.35
CA VAL A 195 9.77 19.59 6.53
C VAL A 195 10.73 18.53 7.04
N ASP A 196 12.04 18.80 7.04
CA ASP A 196 13.01 17.93 7.72
C ASP A 196 13.03 18.27 9.21
N ILE A 197 11.94 17.88 9.88
CA ILE A 197 11.67 18.26 11.26
C ILE A 197 12.47 17.46 12.30
N PHE A 198 13.09 16.35 11.86
CA PHE A 198 13.97 15.47 12.65
C PHE A 198 15.22 15.10 11.85
N PRO A 199 16.13 16.06 11.55
CA PRO A 199 17.28 15.83 10.66
C PRO A 199 18.25 14.75 11.15
N GLU A 200 18.28 14.48 12.46
CA GLU A 200 19.08 13.44 13.09
C GLU A 200 18.59 12.01 12.82
N PHE A 201 17.33 11.86 12.40
CA PHE A 201 16.74 10.56 12.12
C PHE A 201 16.94 10.12 10.68
N SER A 202 17.18 8.83 10.49
CA SER A 202 16.99 8.15 9.21
C SER A 202 15.50 8.04 8.87
N CYS A 203 15.16 7.44 7.74
CA CYS A 203 13.80 6.94 7.51
C CYS A 203 13.39 6.02 8.68
N GLY A 204 12.12 6.07 9.05
CA GLY A 204 11.57 5.29 10.15
C GLY A 204 10.09 5.00 10.00
N THR A 205 9.58 4.17 10.91
CA THR A 205 8.19 3.70 10.93
C THR A 205 7.36 4.54 11.90
N PHE A 206 6.18 4.97 11.43
CA PHE A 206 5.23 5.75 12.22
C PHE A 206 4.12 4.83 12.73
N TYR A 207 4.22 4.38 13.98
CA TYR A 207 3.35 3.33 14.52
C TYR A 207 1.99 3.82 15.00
N ASN A 208 1.95 4.94 15.71
CA ASN A 208 0.70 5.51 16.18
C ASN A 208 0.81 7.02 16.38
N ASN A 209 -0.34 7.68 16.47
CA ASN A 209 -0.42 9.08 16.79
C ASN A 209 -1.72 9.42 17.50
N LYS A 210 -1.62 10.21 18.56
CA LYS A 210 -2.78 10.77 19.25
C LYS A 210 -2.82 12.26 18.99
N VAL A 211 -3.82 12.70 18.24
CA VAL A 211 -4.03 14.09 17.84
C VAL A 211 -5.09 14.74 18.71
N LYS A 212 -4.71 15.82 19.39
CA LYS A 212 -5.62 16.68 20.14
C LYS A 212 -5.64 18.08 19.55
N LEU A 213 -6.72 18.46 18.90
CA LEU A 213 -6.90 19.80 18.34
C LEU A 213 -7.11 20.85 19.44
N SER A 214 -6.63 22.08 19.19
CA SER A 214 -6.99 23.26 19.99
C SER A 214 -8.48 23.58 19.86
N LYS A 215 -9.01 24.43 20.75
CA LYS A 215 -10.42 24.86 20.69
C LYS A 215 -10.72 25.63 19.41
N GLU A 216 -9.75 26.46 19.00
CA GLU A 216 -9.78 27.31 17.82
C GLU A 216 -9.51 26.52 16.52
N LYS A 217 -9.05 25.26 16.63
CA LYS A 217 -8.66 24.39 15.51
C LYS A 217 -7.57 24.97 14.60
N ASP A 218 -6.72 25.81 15.18
CA ASP A 218 -5.53 26.38 14.55
C ASP A 218 -4.26 25.60 14.91
N LYS A 219 -4.35 24.69 15.88
CA LYS A 219 -3.24 23.87 16.36
C LYS A 219 -3.64 22.43 16.65
N ALA A 220 -2.67 21.52 16.58
CA ALA A 220 -2.76 20.15 17.10
C ALA A 220 -1.62 19.86 18.05
N PHE A 221 -1.92 19.11 19.11
CA PHE A 221 -0.95 18.50 20.00
C PHE A 221 -0.93 17.01 19.71
N CYS A 222 0.21 16.52 19.21
CA CYS A 222 0.39 15.14 18.79
C CYS A 222 1.31 14.41 19.76
N THR A 223 0.98 13.16 20.06
CA THR A 223 1.86 12.22 20.74
C THR A 223 2.01 10.99 19.87
N SER A 224 3.21 10.77 19.35
CA SER A 224 3.47 9.72 18.35
C SER A 224 4.47 8.71 18.86
N LEU A 225 4.23 7.43 18.56
CA LEU A 225 5.23 6.36 18.69
C LEU A 225 5.86 6.11 17.32
N ILE A 226 7.19 6.15 17.28
CA ILE A 226 7.96 5.89 16.07
C ILE A 226 9.09 4.90 16.34
N GLU A 227 9.58 4.28 15.28
CA GLU A 227 10.82 3.52 15.28
C GLU A 227 11.76 4.08 14.21
N VAL A 228 13.02 4.32 14.60
CA VAL A 228 14.07 4.78 13.68
C VAL A 228 15.33 4.02 14.02
N SER A 229 15.96 3.38 13.03
CA SER A 229 17.19 2.60 13.23
C SER A 229 17.09 1.58 14.37
N ASN A 230 15.97 0.83 14.44
CA ASN A 230 15.65 -0.17 15.46
C ASN A 230 15.57 0.38 16.90
N GLN A 231 15.33 1.68 17.05
CA GLN A 231 15.13 2.31 18.35
C GLN A 231 13.77 3.01 18.38
N TYR A 232 13.00 2.76 19.45
CA TYR A 232 11.68 3.34 19.64
C TYR A 232 11.76 4.69 20.35
N TYR A 233 10.87 5.61 19.95
CA TYR A 233 10.74 6.94 20.55
C TYR A 233 9.28 7.35 20.72
N ILE A 234 9.00 8.08 21.81
CA ILE A 234 7.77 8.86 21.97
C ILE A 234 8.08 10.31 21.63
N LEU A 235 7.38 10.83 20.64
CA LEU A 235 7.44 12.22 20.20
C LEU A 235 6.24 13.00 20.72
N SER A 236 6.49 14.21 21.22
CA SER A 236 5.44 15.21 21.43
C SER A 236 5.67 16.39 20.50
N THR A 237 4.69 16.68 19.65
CA THR A 237 4.78 17.77 18.67
C THR A 237 3.55 18.66 18.72
N GLU A 238 3.75 19.96 18.68
CA GLU A 238 2.70 20.94 18.38
C GLU A 238 2.76 21.28 16.90
N LEU A 239 1.64 21.16 16.19
CA LEU A 239 1.49 21.60 14.81
C LEU A 239 0.60 22.86 14.79
N SER A 240 0.95 23.82 13.94
CA SER A 240 0.11 24.97 13.61
C SER A 240 -0.47 24.79 12.21
N PHE A 241 -1.69 25.28 11.99
CA PHE A 241 -2.39 25.14 10.72
C PHE A 241 -2.74 26.48 10.11
N GLN A 242 -2.69 26.54 8.78
CA GLN A 242 -3.31 27.59 7.99
C GLN A 242 -4.16 26.94 6.90
N ARG A 243 -5.49 27.03 7.05
CA ARG A 243 -6.43 26.25 6.24
C ARG A 243 -6.12 24.75 6.38
N MET A 244 -6.02 24.02 5.26
CA MET A 244 -5.68 22.59 5.22
C MET A 244 -4.19 22.35 4.93
N HIS A 245 -3.31 23.17 5.52
CA HIS A 245 -1.86 22.99 5.45
C HIS A 245 -1.23 23.21 6.83
N VAL A 246 -0.14 22.49 7.10
CA VAL A 246 0.72 22.75 8.25
C VAL A 246 1.51 24.03 8.00
N SER A 247 1.38 25.02 8.88
CA SER A 247 2.07 26.31 8.79
C SER A 247 3.25 26.45 9.75
N GLY A 248 3.43 25.49 10.66
CA GLY A 248 4.55 25.45 11.57
C GLY A 248 4.49 24.24 12.48
N TYR A 249 5.61 23.94 13.14
CA TYR A 249 5.71 22.86 14.11
C TYR A 249 6.67 23.22 15.25
N ILE A 250 6.47 22.58 16.40
CA ILE A 250 7.40 22.60 17.54
C ILE A 250 7.50 21.16 18.07
N CYS A 251 8.69 20.57 18.07
CA CYS A 251 8.93 19.34 18.84
C CYS A 251 9.17 19.73 20.30
N THR A 252 8.26 19.34 21.19
CA THR A 252 8.32 19.69 22.62
C THR A 252 9.01 18.62 23.45
N SER A 253 9.01 17.38 22.99
CA SER A 253 9.68 16.26 23.64
C SER A 253 10.05 15.17 22.65
N LEU A 254 11.22 14.59 22.85
CA LEU A 254 11.70 13.38 22.19
C LEU A 254 12.25 12.45 23.27
N LEU A 255 11.57 11.33 23.49
CA LEU A 255 11.92 10.38 24.55
C LEU A 255 12.23 9.00 23.95
N PRO A 256 13.48 8.52 24.01
CA PRO A 256 13.77 7.13 23.68
C PRO A 256 13.10 6.20 24.69
N ILE A 257 12.53 5.10 24.19
CA ILE A 257 11.89 4.07 25.01
C ILE A 257 12.40 2.68 24.64
N THR A 258 12.24 1.73 25.53
CA THR A 258 12.58 0.32 25.29
C THR A 258 11.54 -0.37 24.41
N GLU A 259 11.93 -1.48 23.78
CA GLU A 259 11.00 -2.36 23.02
C GLU A 259 9.82 -2.82 23.89
N LYS A 260 10.04 -3.09 25.19
CA LYS A 260 8.97 -3.48 26.12
C LYS A 260 7.97 -2.36 26.35
N GLU A 261 8.43 -1.12 26.45
CA GLU A 261 7.55 0.05 26.58
C GLU A 261 6.78 0.29 25.28
N ALA A 262 7.42 0.11 24.12
CA ALA A 262 6.77 0.20 22.82
C ALA A 262 5.68 -0.88 22.67
N TYR A 263 5.98 -2.12 23.05
CA TYR A 263 5.01 -3.22 23.11
C TYR A 263 3.79 -2.86 23.97
N LEU A 264 3.99 -2.32 25.17
CA LEU A 264 2.89 -1.89 26.04
C LEU A 264 2.05 -0.76 25.43
N GLN A 265 2.64 0.14 24.64
CA GLN A 265 1.92 1.21 23.94
C GLN A 265 1.13 0.70 22.72
N LEU A 266 1.58 -0.41 22.13
CA LEU A 266 0.96 -1.05 20.97
C LEU A 266 0.02 -2.20 21.35
N ALA A 267 0.01 -2.60 22.63
CA ALA A 267 -0.86 -3.65 23.14
C ALA A 267 -2.33 -3.30 22.86
N HIS A 268 -3.02 -4.24 22.23
CA HIS A 268 -4.42 -4.15 21.89
C HIS A 268 -5.04 -5.54 21.97
N SER A 269 -6.37 -5.58 22.10
CA SER A 269 -7.09 -6.84 22.07
C SER A 269 -6.95 -7.52 20.70
N GLU A 270 -6.79 -8.84 20.71
CA GLU A 270 -6.77 -9.64 19.50
C GLU A 270 -7.82 -10.74 19.59
N PHE A 271 -8.64 -10.86 18.56
CA PHE A 271 -9.69 -11.86 18.46
C PHE A 271 -9.24 -12.91 17.47
N ILE A 272 -9.24 -14.18 17.87
CA ILE A 272 -8.79 -15.30 17.03
C ILE A 272 -9.86 -16.39 17.01
N THR A 273 -10.26 -16.82 15.81
CA THR A 273 -11.11 -18.00 15.61
C THR A 273 -10.34 -19.06 14.84
N THR A 274 -10.33 -20.28 15.37
CA THR A 274 -9.63 -21.42 14.78
C THR A 274 -10.62 -22.33 14.06
N TYR A 275 -10.25 -22.77 12.86
CA TYR A 275 -11.01 -23.71 12.06
C TYR A 275 -10.13 -24.90 11.67
N LYS A 276 -10.75 -26.08 11.61
CA LYS A 276 -10.23 -27.20 10.85
C LYS A 276 -10.68 -27.05 9.41
N TYR A 277 -9.71 -26.95 8.50
CA TYR A 277 -9.91 -26.96 7.07
C TYR A 277 -9.77 -28.39 6.52
N THR A 278 -10.67 -28.81 5.64
CA THR A 278 -10.66 -30.15 5.04
C THR A 278 -10.46 -30.15 3.53
N GLY A 279 -10.24 -28.97 2.93
CA GLY A 279 -9.85 -28.86 1.52
C GLY A 279 -8.35 -29.04 1.32
N SER A 280 -7.90 -29.02 0.07
CA SER A 280 -6.46 -28.95 -0.22
C SER A 280 -5.94 -27.55 0.13
N PRO A 281 -4.77 -27.39 0.76
CA PRO A 281 -4.19 -26.07 1.01
C PRO A 281 -4.09 -25.19 -0.24
N GLU A 282 -3.79 -25.78 -1.40
CA GLU A 282 -3.73 -25.10 -2.70
C GLU A 282 -5.08 -24.49 -3.15
N ASP A 283 -6.19 -25.04 -2.67
CA ASP A 283 -7.54 -24.54 -2.96
C ASP A 283 -7.89 -23.29 -2.14
N PHE A 284 -7.13 -23.00 -1.07
CA PHE A 284 -7.25 -21.77 -0.30
C PHE A 284 -6.33 -20.69 -0.90
N ASN A 285 -6.89 -19.83 -1.73
CA ASN A 285 -6.19 -18.83 -2.51
C ASN A 285 -7.03 -17.56 -2.73
N ARG A 286 -6.58 -16.65 -3.60
CA ARG A 286 -7.28 -15.37 -3.90
C ARG A 286 -8.73 -15.52 -4.37
N SER A 287 -9.15 -16.70 -4.79
CA SER A 287 -10.52 -16.94 -5.27
C SER A 287 -11.45 -17.57 -4.22
N THR A 288 -10.94 -17.90 -3.04
CA THR A 288 -11.68 -18.66 -2.02
C THR A 288 -12.82 -17.86 -1.40
N THR A 289 -12.61 -16.57 -1.16
CA THR A 289 -13.60 -15.68 -0.53
C THR A 289 -13.67 -14.32 -1.24
N LYS A 290 -14.52 -13.40 -0.75
CA LYS A 290 -14.53 -12.04 -1.30
C LYS A 290 -13.31 -11.24 -0.82
N LEU A 291 -12.87 -11.44 0.42
CA LEU A 291 -11.76 -10.68 1.00
C LEU A 291 -10.39 -11.17 0.53
N THR A 292 -10.20 -12.48 0.36
CA THR A 292 -8.95 -13.08 -0.16
C THR A 292 -8.56 -12.56 -1.55
N LYS A 293 -9.52 -12.07 -2.34
CA LYS A 293 -9.25 -11.44 -3.65
C LYS A 293 -8.23 -10.32 -3.59
N ARG A 294 -8.27 -9.51 -2.52
CA ARG A 294 -7.42 -8.32 -2.32
C ARG A 294 -6.34 -8.53 -1.26
N ALA A 295 -6.20 -9.74 -0.73
CA ALA A 295 -5.23 -10.00 0.32
C ALA A 295 -3.79 -9.90 -0.20
N MET A 296 -2.85 -9.41 0.61
CA MET A 296 -1.44 -9.72 0.39
C MET A 296 -1.19 -11.15 0.89
N ILE A 297 -0.44 -11.93 0.12
CA ILE A 297 -0.25 -13.37 0.38
C ILE A 297 1.23 -13.63 0.58
N HIS A 298 1.57 -14.26 1.70
CA HIS A 298 2.92 -14.59 2.11
C HIS A 298 3.00 -16.06 2.49
N ASP A 299 3.93 -16.79 1.88
CA ASP A 299 4.23 -18.18 2.23
C ASP A 299 5.30 -18.18 3.33
N GLU A 300 4.85 -18.06 4.58
CA GLU A 300 5.70 -17.87 5.77
C GLU A 300 5.12 -18.67 6.95
N TYR A 301 5.95 -18.92 7.97
CA TYR A 301 5.55 -19.56 9.24
C TYR A 301 4.94 -20.98 9.10
N GLY A 302 5.45 -21.79 8.16
CA GLY A 302 4.95 -23.15 7.95
C GLY A 302 3.50 -23.19 7.43
N GLY A 303 3.13 -22.19 6.64
CA GLY A 303 1.80 -22.04 6.07
C GLY A 303 1.70 -20.88 5.07
N CYS A 304 0.46 -20.46 4.80
CA CYS A 304 0.16 -19.35 3.90
C CYS A 304 -0.69 -18.30 4.62
N THR A 305 -0.18 -17.08 4.70
CA THR A 305 -0.81 -15.93 5.36
C THR A 305 -1.44 -15.00 4.34
N PHE A 306 -2.72 -14.68 4.55
CA PHE A 306 -3.52 -13.74 3.78
C PHE A 306 -3.78 -12.52 4.64
N MET A 307 -3.04 -11.45 4.41
CA MET A 307 -3.21 -10.16 5.07
C MET A 307 -4.31 -9.38 4.36
N ILE A 308 -5.42 -9.11 5.05
CA ILE A 308 -6.59 -8.43 4.50
C ILE A 308 -6.62 -7.01 5.04
N TYR A 309 -6.34 -6.04 4.17
CA TYR A 309 -6.36 -4.63 4.52
C TYR A 309 -7.76 -4.02 4.45
N HIS A 310 -7.94 -2.90 5.13
CA HIS A 310 -9.08 -2.04 4.93
C HIS A 310 -9.09 -1.48 3.49
N PRO A 311 -10.27 -1.27 2.89
CA PRO A 311 -10.36 -0.80 1.51
C PRO A 311 -10.00 0.67 1.33
N ASN A 312 -9.88 1.42 2.44
CA ASN A 312 -9.54 2.84 2.46
C ASN A 312 -8.71 3.20 3.71
N ASN A 313 -8.10 4.38 3.68
CA ASN A 313 -7.25 4.91 4.75
C ASN A 313 -7.98 5.85 5.72
N SER A 314 -9.29 5.67 5.92
CA SER A 314 -10.10 6.56 6.76
C SER A 314 -9.79 6.49 8.26
N HIS A 315 -9.02 5.49 8.68
CA HIS A 315 -8.51 5.42 10.05
C HIS A 315 -7.56 6.58 10.37
N LEU A 316 -6.92 7.21 9.36
CA LEU A 316 -6.10 8.42 9.52
C LEU A 316 -6.93 9.67 9.79
N ASP A 317 -8.24 9.65 9.55
CA ASP A 317 -9.16 10.75 9.86
C ASP A 317 -9.46 10.86 11.37
N LEU A 318 -9.12 9.81 12.12
CA LEU A 318 -9.38 9.69 13.55
C LEU A 318 -8.31 10.43 14.37
N PRO A 319 -8.66 10.92 15.57
CA PRO A 319 -7.68 11.52 16.47
C PRO A 319 -6.64 10.50 16.92
N ASP A 320 -7.03 9.25 17.11
CA ASP A 320 -6.12 8.16 17.47
C ASP A 320 -5.85 7.29 16.23
N TYR A 321 -4.68 7.48 15.64
CA TYR A 321 -4.15 6.68 14.55
C TYR A 321 -3.31 5.53 15.11
N TYR A 322 -3.46 4.34 14.54
CA TYR A 322 -2.59 3.19 14.79
C TYR A 322 -2.35 2.46 13.47
N LEU A 323 -1.09 2.13 13.19
CA LEU A 323 -0.66 1.44 11.96
C LEU A 323 -1.36 0.09 11.78
N TYR A 324 -1.60 -0.64 12.87
CA TYR A 324 -2.30 -1.93 12.79
C TYR A 324 -3.76 -1.80 12.33
N ASN A 325 -4.36 -0.60 12.36
CA ASN A 325 -5.72 -0.37 11.83
C ASN A 325 -5.77 -0.31 10.30
N ASP A 326 -4.62 -0.35 9.62
CA ASP A 326 -4.56 -0.56 8.17
C ASP A 326 -5.10 -1.96 7.83
N LEU A 327 -4.92 -2.92 8.75
CA LEU A 327 -5.30 -4.31 8.61
C LEU A 327 -6.71 -4.57 9.16
N LEU A 328 -7.60 -5.11 8.31
CA LEU A 328 -8.88 -5.64 8.76
C LEU A 328 -8.67 -6.94 9.57
N GLY A 329 -7.73 -7.76 9.12
CA GLY A 329 -7.22 -8.92 9.84
C GLY A 329 -6.57 -9.93 8.91
N ILE A 330 -6.41 -11.15 9.40
CA ILE A 330 -5.56 -12.18 8.79
C ILE A 330 -6.34 -13.49 8.65
N TYR A 331 -6.13 -14.18 7.53
CA TYR A 331 -6.30 -15.64 7.47
C TYR A 331 -4.93 -16.28 7.38
N HIS A 332 -4.61 -17.21 8.27
CA HIS A 332 -3.37 -18.00 8.17
C HIS A 332 -3.74 -19.47 8.09
N LEU A 333 -3.39 -20.12 6.99
CA LEU A 333 -3.59 -21.56 6.80
C LEU A 333 -2.27 -22.29 7.05
N GLY A 334 -2.19 -23.00 8.17
CA GLY A 334 -1.02 -23.81 8.52
C GLY A 334 -0.97 -25.14 7.76
N GLU A 335 0.21 -25.76 7.75
CA GLU A 335 0.46 -27.09 7.15
C GLU A 335 -0.41 -28.22 7.76
N ASP A 336 -0.87 -28.09 9.00
CA ASP A 336 -1.74 -29.06 9.67
C ASP A 336 -3.23 -28.94 9.26
N ASN A 337 -3.52 -28.07 8.29
CA ASN A 337 -4.86 -27.65 7.87
C ASN A 337 -5.66 -26.94 8.98
N GLN A 338 -4.99 -26.34 9.95
CA GLN A 338 -5.61 -25.37 10.84
C GLN A 338 -5.63 -24.00 10.16
N LEU A 339 -6.83 -23.44 10.01
CA LEU A 339 -7.04 -22.08 9.54
C LEU A 339 -7.27 -21.17 10.76
N LEU A 340 -6.34 -20.24 10.98
CA LEU A 340 -6.46 -19.17 11.95
C LEU A 340 -7.06 -17.94 11.29
N VAL A 341 -8.03 -17.34 11.97
CA VAL A 341 -8.65 -16.08 11.57
C VAL A 341 -8.45 -15.09 12.69
N ALA A 342 -7.73 -14.00 12.45
CA ALA A 342 -7.39 -13.03 13.49
C ALA A 342 -7.78 -11.60 13.10
N SER A 343 -8.14 -10.78 14.09
CA SER A 343 -8.35 -9.35 13.93
C SER A 343 -8.17 -8.61 15.25
N ALA A 344 -7.65 -7.38 15.18
CA ALA A 344 -7.52 -6.47 16.32
C ALA A 344 -8.87 -5.96 16.87
N THR A 345 -10.00 -6.22 16.19
CA THR A 345 -11.31 -5.72 16.63
C THR A 345 -12.41 -6.76 16.52
N LEU A 346 -13.36 -6.72 17.47
CA LEU A 346 -14.55 -7.59 17.45
C LEU A 346 -15.38 -7.43 16.15
N ARG A 347 -15.41 -6.22 15.59
CA ARG A 347 -16.08 -5.97 14.31
C ARG A 347 -15.32 -6.60 13.14
N GLY A 348 -14.00 -6.53 13.16
CA GLY A 348 -13.12 -7.10 12.15
C GLY A 348 -13.22 -8.61 12.11
N ILE A 349 -13.07 -9.29 13.26
CA ILE A 349 -13.19 -10.76 13.33
C ILE A 349 -14.56 -11.24 12.82
N ARG A 350 -15.66 -10.60 13.24
CA ARG A 350 -17.00 -10.95 12.76
C ARG A 350 -17.16 -10.81 11.25
N LYS A 351 -16.50 -9.81 10.65
CA LYS A 351 -16.52 -9.61 9.20
C LYS A 351 -15.73 -10.70 8.46
N LEU A 352 -14.60 -11.11 9.02
CA LEU A 352 -13.78 -12.19 8.50
C LEU A 352 -14.48 -13.56 8.61
N GLU A 353 -15.10 -13.86 9.75
CA GLU A 353 -15.89 -15.07 9.96
C GLU A 353 -17.10 -15.12 9.02
N LEU A 354 -17.79 -13.98 8.84
CA LEU A 354 -18.91 -13.87 7.92
C LEU A 354 -18.47 -14.10 6.48
N ASP A 355 -17.34 -13.53 6.05
CA ASP A 355 -16.79 -13.73 4.70
C ASP A 355 -16.51 -15.21 4.42
N LEU A 356 -15.93 -15.94 5.38
CA LEU A 356 -15.77 -17.39 5.28
C LEU A 356 -17.13 -18.10 5.24
N HIS A 357 -18.08 -17.71 6.10
CA HIS A 357 -19.37 -18.37 6.24
C HIS A 357 -20.26 -18.27 4.99
N ILE A 358 -20.26 -17.13 4.30
CA ILE A 358 -21.05 -16.92 3.08
C ILE A 358 -20.34 -17.40 1.81
N SER A 359 -19.08 -17.82 1.92
CA SER A 359 -18.28 -18.30 0.79
C SER A 359 -18.47 -19.80 0.54
N PRO A 360 -18.11 -20.30 -0.66
CA PRO A 360 -18.12 -21.73 -0.95
C PRO A 360 -17.20 -22.56 -0.05
N VAL A 361 -16.21 -21.95 0.62
CA VAL A 361 -15.27 -22.67 1.49
C VAL A 361 -15.92 -23.13 2.79
N LYS A 362 -17.07 -22.57 3.19
CA LYS A 362 -17.74 -22.92 4.45
C LYS A 362 -17.98 -24.43 4.63
N LYS A 363 -18.26 -25.16 3.54
CA LYS A 363 -18.46 -26.62 3.58
C LYS A 363 -17.21 -27.42 3.99
N HIS A 364 -16.03 -26.79 3.93
CA HIS A 364 -14.75 -27.36 4.33
C HIS A 364 -14.26 -26.85 5.68
N LEU A 365 -15.07 -26.05 6.40
CA LEU A 365 -14.65 -25.36 7.62
C LEU A 365 -15.46 -25.79 8.84
N SER A 366 -14.76 -26.36 9.82
CA SER A 366 -15.31 -26.73 11.13
C SER A 366 -14.64 -25.89 12.22
N ILE A 367 -15.41 -25.04 12.91
CA ILE A 367 -14.88 -24.23 14.03
C ILE A 367 -14.31 -25.16 15.09
N GLN A 368 -13.12 -24.84 15.60
CA GLN A 368 -12.47 -25.54 16.71
C GLN A 368 -12.54 -24.71 18.00
N GLY A 369 -12.28 -23.40 17.91
CA GLY A 369 -12.33 -22.48 19.04
C GLY A 369 -12.44 -21.02 18.63
N SER A 370 -12.79 -20.16 19.59
CA SER A 370 -12.82 -18.71 19.47
C SER A 370 -12.30 -18.08 20.75
N TYR A 371 -11.39 -17.12 20.61
CA TYR A 371 -10.59 -16.57 21.68
C TYR A 371 -10.55 -15.04 21.60
N GLU A 372 -10.48 -14.41 22.78
CA GLU A 372 -10.21 -12.99 22.95
C GLU A 372 -8.99 -12.86 23.85
N PHE A 373 -7.96 -12.20 23.35
CA PHE A 373 -6.74 -11.89 24.07
C PHE A 373 -6.69 -10.39 24.35
N ASN A 374 -6.10 -10.00 25.48
CA ASN A 374 -5.88 -8.59 25.82
C ASN A 374 -4.62 -8.00 25.18
N GLU A 375 -3.81 -8.86 24.55
CA GLU A 375 -2.59 -8.51 23.85
C GLU A 375 -2.52 -9.29 22.53
N PRO A 376 -1.72 -8.84 21.53
CA PRO A 376 -1.53 -9.56 20.28
C PRO A 376 -0.76 -10.86 20.49
N VAL A 377 -1.34 -12.00 20.11
CA VAL A 377 -0.83 -13.36 20.32
C VAL A 377 -0.52 -14.08 19.01
N LEU A 378 -1.18 -13.74 17.90
CA LEU A 378 -1.01 -14.45 16.62
C LEU A 378 0.44 -14.44 16.15
N LEU A 379 1.09 -13.27 16.13
CA LEU A 379 2.48 -13.19 15.66
C LEU A 379 3.42 -13.99 16.55
N GLN A 380 3.22 -13.94 17.87
CA GLN A 380 3.99 -14.74 18.83
C GLN A 380 3.84 -16.24 18.55
N TYR A 381 2.62 -16.69 18.24
CA TYR A 381 2.38 -18.07 17.82
C TYR A 381 3.12 -18.42 16.53
N LEU A 382 3.00 -17.59 15.48
CA LEU A 382 3.63 -17.83 14.19
C LEU A 382 5.16 -17.93 14.30
N GLU A 383 5.76 -17.14 15.19
CA GLU A 383 7.21 -17.16 15.46
C GLU A 383 7.65 -18.25 16.45
N SER A 384 6.72 -18.85 17.21
CA SER A 384 7.04 -19.80 18.28
C SER A 384 7.51 -21.18 17.79
N GLY A 385 7.27 -21.50 16.52
CA GLY A 385 7.56 -22.82 15.94
C GLY A 385 6.54 -23.91 16.32
N PHE A 386 5.47 -23.58 17.04
CA PHE A 386 4.35 -24.49 17.24
C PHE A 386 3.58 -24.69 15.93
N THR A 387 3.17 -25.92 15.66
CA THR A 387 2.36 -26.25 14.47
C THR A 387 0.87 -26.21 14.73
N ASN A 388 0.45 -26.17 16.00
CA ASN A 388 -0.95 -26.14 16.40
C ASN A 388 -1.22 -25.06 17.43
N PHE A 389 -2.18 -24.19 17.14
CA PHE A 389 -2.52 -23.05 17.98
C PHE A 389 -3.08 -23.44 19.35
N GLU A 390 -3.84 -24.53 19.44
CA GLU A 390 -4.42 -24.98 20.71
C GLU A 390 -3.33 -25.48 21.67
N GLU A 391 -2.30 -26.16 21.15
CA GLU A 391 -1.14 -26.58 21.93
C GLU A 391 -0.33 -25.38 22.44
N TYR A 392 -0.16 -24.36 21.61
CA TYR A 392 0.49 -23.11 21.98
C TYR A 392 -0.26 -22.40 23.11
N ILE A 393 -1.58 -22.22 22.97
CA ILE A 393 -2.43 -21.59 24.01
C ILE A 393 -2.35 -22.36 25.33
N ASN A 394 -2.40 -23.69 25.30
CA ASN A 394 -2.26 -24.51 26.51
C ASN A 394 -0.88 -24.34 27.18
N THR A 395 0.17 -24.05 26.40
CA THR A 395 1.52 -23.84 26.96
C THR A 395 1.65 -22.48 27.63
N ILE A 396 1.10 -21.42 27.03
CA ILE A 396 1.20 -20.06 27.59
C ILE A 396 0.18 -19.80 28.71
N SER A 397 -0.89 -20.60 28.81
CA SER A 397 -1.90 -20.47 29.88
C SER A 397 -1.56 -21.22 31.17
N VAL A 398 -0.54 -22.10 31.15
CA VAL A 398 -0.03 -22.84 32.32
C VAL A 398 1.10 -22.08 33.04
N ASN A 399 1.62 -21.02 32.43
CA ASN A 399 2.52 -20.04 33.04
C ASN A 399 1.75 -18.77 33.43
#